data_AF-W8F5Y5-F1
#
_entry.id   AF-W8F5Y5-F1
#
_cell.length_a   1.000
_cell.length_b   1.000
_cell.length_c   1.000
_cell.angle_alpha   90.00
_cell.angle_beta   90.00
_cell.angle_gamma   90.00
#
_symmetry.space_group_name_H-M   'P 1'
#
loop_
_entity.id
_entity.type
_entity.pdbx_description
1 polymer ?
#
loop_
_entity_poly.entity_id
_entity_poly.type
_entity_poly.pdbx_seq_one_letter_code
_entity_poly.pdbx_strand_id
1 'polypeptide(L)'
;MDIAFDLNLDHAYAETFRQQYESREAHELISELEDKVGAAISLIMQRHSVLPGIGDRVEVDSEWMVINARTFGQSGNVWLSVKRFEV
;
A
#
# COMPACT_ATOMS: atom_id res chain seq x y z
N MET A 1 -5.08 -15.00 -13.12
CA MET A 1 -3.84 -15.39 -12.43
C MET A 1 -3.83 -14.60 -11.15
N ASP A 2 -3.96 -15.27 -10.01
CA ASP A 2 -4.02 -14.58 -8.72
C ASP A 2 -2.62 -14.50 -8.14
N ILE A 3 -2.08 -13.29 -8.06
CA ILE A 3 -0.78 -13.02 -7.44
C ILE A 3 -1.05 -12.67 -5.97
N ALA A 4 -0.65 -13.55 -5.05
CA ALA A 4 -0.73 -13.24 -3.63
C ALA A 4 0.25 -12.10 -3.29
N PHE A 5 -0.23 -11.09 -2.58
CA PHE A 5 0.59 -9.98 -2.14
C PHE A 5 0.26 -9.54 -0.71
N ASP A 6 1.28 -9.05 -0.04
CA ASP A 6 1.22 -8.37 1.25
C ASP A 6 1.57 -6.89 1.01
N LEU A 7 1.01 -6.00 1.83
CA LEU A 7 1.16 -4.55 1.66
C LEU A 7 1.43 -3.91 3.01
N ASN A 8 2.36 -2.97 3.04
CA ASN A 8 2.47 -2.03 4.14
C ASN A 8 2.70 -0.60 3.67
N LEU A 9 2.32 0.37 4.50
CA LEU A 9 2.78 1.73 4.32
C LEU A 9 4.30 1.80 4.46
N ASP A 10 4.91 2.66 3.67
CA ASP A 10 6.29 3.08 3.84
C ASP A 10 6.51 3.57 5.28
N HIS A 11 7.66 3.21 5.84
CA HIS A 11 7.95 3.51 7.24
C HIS A 11 7.89 5.01 7.55
N ALA A 12 8.46 5.86 6.69
CA ALA A 12 8.45 7.30 6.91
C ALA A 12 7.02 7.85 6.80
N TYR A 13 6.24 7.32 5.86
CA TYR A 13 4.84 7.74 5.72
C TYR A 13 3.99 7.31 6.92
N ALA A 14 4.11 6.05 7.37
CA ALA A 14 3.45 5.56 8.57
C ALA A 14 3.83 6.38 9.82
N GLU A 15 5.10 6.82 9.91
CA GLU A 15 5.56 7.64 11.03
C GLU A 15 4.87 9.01 11.08
N THR A 16 4.44 9.56 9.93
CA THR A 16 3.67 10.82 9.92
C THR A 16 2.36 10.70 10.69
N PHE A 17 1.69 9.54 10.63
CA PHE A 17 0.49 9.25 11.43
C PHE A 17 0.83 9.08 12.91
N ARG A 18 1.91 8.34 13.23
CA ARG A 18 2.33 8.14 14.63
C ARG A 18 2.75 9.42 15.35
N GLN A 19 3.18 10.44 14.61
CA GLN A 19 3.50 11.75 15.15
C GLN A 19 2.29 12.65 15.36
N GLN A 20 1.19 12.40 14.62
CA GLN A 20 -0.01 13.25 14.62
C GLN A 20 -1.12 12.72 15.53
N TYR A 21 -1.17 11.41 15.77
CA TYR A 21 -2.26 10.75 16.49
C TYR A 21 -1.74 9.93 17.67
N GLU A 22 -2.61 9.62 18.63
CA GLU A 22 -2.27 8.69 19.70
C GLU A 22 -2.01 7.28 19.13
N SER A 23 -1.17 6.49 19.82
CA SER A 23 -0.70 5.18 19.33
C SER A 23 -1.82 4.26 18.79
N ARG A 24 -2.95 4.17 19.49
CA ARG A 24 -4.10 3.36 19.06
C ARG A 24 -4.74 3.90 17.79
N GLU A 25 -5.01 5.20 17.75
CA GLU A 25 -5.64 5.86 16.61
C GLU A 25 -4.73 5.83 15.37
N ALA A 26 -3.43 6.06 15.55
CA ALA A 26 -2.43 5.94 14.48
C ALA A 26 -2.43 4.52 13.88
N HIS A 27 -2.50 3.48 14.71
CA HIS A 27 -2.56 2.10 14.24
C HIS A 27 -3.85 1.81 13.45
N GLU A 28 -5.00 2.27 13.94
CA GLU A 28 -6.29 2.14 13.26
C GLU A 28 -6.28 2.83 11.88
N LEU A 29 -5.77 4.07 11.81
CA LEU A 29 -5.67 4.83 10.55
C LEU A 29 -4.70 4.20 9.54
N ILE A 30 -3.55 3.70 10.02
CA ILE A 30 -2.59 3.00 9.16
C ILE A 30 -3.23 1.73 8.58
N SER A 31 -3.86 0.92 9.44
CA SER A 31 -4.50 -0.34 9.00
C SER A 31 -5.62 -0.09 8.01
N GLU A 32 -6.47 0.92 8.26
CA GLU A 32 -7.55 1.29 7.34
C GLU A 32 -7.00 1.73 5.99
N LEU A 33 -5.91 2.50 5.98
CA LEU A 33 -5.28 2.95 4.75
C LEU A 33 -4.61 1.80 3.98
N GLU A 34 -3.95 0.87 4.67
CA GLU A 34 -3.40 -0.36 4.09
C GLU A 34 -4.52 -1.20 3.45
N ASP A 35 -5.65 -1.38 4.13
CA ASP A 35 -6.80 -2.12 3.59
C ASP A 35 -7.37 -1.47 2.32
N LYS A 36 -7.53 -0.14 2.32
CA LYS A 36 -8.02 0.61 1.16
C LYS A 36 -7.09 0.51 -0.04
N VAL A 37 -5.79 0.64 0.18
CA VAL A 37 -4.80 0.50 -0.90
C VAL A 37 -4.75 -0.95 -1.38
N GLY A 38 -4.80 -1.93 -0.48
CA GLY A 38 -4.85 -3.35 -0.82
C GLY A 38 -6.08 -3.70 -1.67
N ALA A 39 -7.25 -3.14 -1.34
CA ALA A 39 -8.46 -3.29 -2.14
C ALA A 39 -8.30 -2.68 -3.55
N ALA A 40 -7.72 -1.48 -3.66
CA ALA A 40 -7.47 -0.83 -4.95
C ALA A 40 -6.48 -1.62 -5.83
N ILE A 41 -5.39 -2.13 -5.25
CA ILE A 41 -4.41 -2.98 -5.95
C ILE A 41 -5.08 -4.29 -6.39
N SER A 42 -5.88 -4.91 -5.52
CA SER A 42 -6.62 -6.12 -5.85
C SER A 42 -7.56 -5.90 -7.03
N LEU A 43 -8.22 -4.75 -7.10
CA LEU A 43 -9.09 -4.39 -8.22
C LEU A 43 -8.31 -4.22 -9.53
N ILE A 44 -7.13 -3.59 -9.49
CA ILE A 44 -6.23 -3.49 -10.66
C ILE A 44 -5.82 -4.88 -11.14
N MET A 45 -5.39 -5.75 -10.22
CA MET A 45 -4.99 -7.11 -10.54
C MET A 45 -6.14 -7.91 -11.15
N GLN A 46 -7.35 -7.82 -10.60
CA GLN A 46 -8.53 -8.48 -11.15
C GLN A 46 -8.86 -8.00 -12.58
N ARG A 47 -8.72 -6.71 -12.85
CA ARG A 47 -9.06 -6.12 -14.16
C ARG A 47 -7.99 -6.33 -15.22
N HIS A 48 -6.71 -6.23 -14.83
CA HIS A 48 -5.58 -6.17 -15.77
C HIS A 48 -4.67 -7.39 -15.69
N SER A 49 -4.87 -8.30 -14.72
CA SER A 49 -4.00 -9.45 -14.46
C SER A 49 -2.53 -9.09 -14.23
N VAL A 50 -2.27 -7.86 -13.76
CA VAL A 50 -0.94 -7.33 -13.47
C VAL A 50 -0.94 -6.71 -12.07
N LEU A 51 0.12 -6.98 -11.32
CA LEU A 51 0.38 -6.31 -10.05
C LEU A 51 1.20 -5.03 -10.31
N PRO A 52 0.82 -3.87 -9.74
CA PRO A 52 1.58 -2.63 -9.85
C PRO A 52 3.06 -2.81 -9.50
N GLY A 53 3.93 -2.19 -10.28
CA GLY A 53 5.37 -2.13 -10.09
C GLY A 53 5.82 -0.88 -9.32
N ILE A 54 7.11 -0.82 -9.00
CA ILE A 54 7.71 0.35 -8.35
C ILE A 54 7.56 1.58 -9.28
N GLY A 55 7.09 2.69 -8.73
CA GLY A 55 6.82 3.94 -9.44
C GLY A 55 5.39 4.05 -9.99
N ASP A 56 4.65 2.94 -10.07
CA ASP A 56 3.25 2.97 -10.45
C ASP A 56 2.42 3.68 -9.37
N ARG A 57 1.34 4.32 -9.83
CA ARG A 57 0.45 5.10 -8.99
C ARG A 57 -0.90 4.42 -8.90
N VAL A 58 -1.46 4.38 -7.70
CA VAL A 58 -2.76 3.79 -7.41
C VAL A 58 -3.62 4.89 -6.78
N GLU A 59 -4.80 5.11 -7.36
CA GLU A 59 -5.77 6.06 -6.82
C GLU A 59 -6.56 5.39 -5.69
N VAL A 60 -6.60 6.04 -4.53
CA VAL A 60 -7.29 5.57 -3.32
C VAL A 60 -8.00 6.76 -2.69
N ASP A 61 -9.32 6.71 -2.57
CA ASP A 61 -10.15 7.78 -1.97
C ASP A 61 -9.85 9.21 -2.48
N SER A 62 -9.55 9.35 -3.78
CA SER A 62 -9.16 10.62 -4.44
C SER A 62 -7.74 11.11 -4.14
N GLU A 63 -6.91 10.30 -3.46
CA GLU A 63 -5.49 10.52 -3.31
C GLU A 63 -4.68 9.56 -4.18
N TRP A 64 -3.49 10.00 -4.59
CA TRP A 64 -2.54 9.14 -5.30
C TRP A 64 -1.54 8.54 -4.33
N MET A 65 -1.41 7.22 -4.37
CA MET A 65 -0.41 6.44 -3.66
C MET A 65 0.60 5.92 -4.68
N VAL A 66 1.88 5.85 -4.32
CA VAL A 66 2.93 5.32 -5.18
C VAL A 66 3.53 4.08 -4.56
N ILE A 67 3.70 3.02 -5.38
CA ILE A 67 4.48 1.85 -4.98
C ILE A 67 5.95 2.27 -4.93
N ASN A 68 6.56 2.32 -3.76
CA ASN A 68 7.95 2.75 -3.61
C ASN A 68 8.93 1.60 -3.39
N ALA A 69 8.44 0.42 -2.97
CA ALA A 69 9.25 -0.79 -2.92
C ALA A 69 8.42 -2.02 -3.30
N ARG A 70 9.09 -3.01 -3.86
CA ARG A 70 8.54 -4.32 -4.19
C ARG A 70 9.60 -5.39 -3.94
N THR A 71 9.25 -6.41 -3.17
CA THR A 71 10.11 -7.55 -2.87
C THR A 71 9.28 -8.83 -2.79
N PHE A 72 9.91 -9.95 -2.41
CA PHE A 72 9.27 -11.25 -2.25
C PHE A 72 9.45 -11.76 -0.83
N GLY A 73 8.36 -12.21 -0.21
CA GLY A 73 8.39 -12.93 1.06
C GLY A 73 8.90 -14.36 0.87
N GLN A 74 9.27 -15.02 1.97
CA GLN A 74 9.72 -16.43 1.94
C GLN A 74 8.62 -17.39 1.45
N SER A 75 7.35 -17.03 1.61
CA SER A 75 6.19 -17.76 1.08
C SER A 75 5.99 -17.62 -0.43
N GLY A 76 6.76 -16.76 -1.10
CA GLY A 76 6.58 -16.41 -2.51
C GLY A 76 5.58 -15.28 -2.76
N ASN A 77 4.94 -14.75 -1.72
CA ASN A 77 4.09 -13.57 -1.83
C ASN A 77 4.90 -12.35 -2.27
N VAL A 78 4.30 -11.49 -3.09
CA VAL A 78 4.89 -10.18 -3.38
C VAL A 78 4.64 -9.26 -2.18
N TRP A 79 5.68 -8.64 -1.64
CA TRP A 79 5.52 -7.61 -0.61
C TRP A 79 5.67 -6.23 -1.26
N LEU A 80 4.69 -5.37 -1.02
CA LEU A 80 4.62 -4.01 -1.55
C LEU A 80 4.74 -2.99 -0.42
N SER A 81 5.54 -1.95 -0.66
CA SER A 81 5.51 -0.73 0.14
C SER A 81 4.87 0.38 -0.66
N VAL A 82 4.03 1.18 0.01
CA VAL A 82 3.37 2.34 -0.58
C VAL A 82 3.54 3.58 0.26
N LYS A 83 3.64 4.72 -0.40
CA LYS A 83 3.60 6.03 0.25
C LYS A 83 2.69 6.97 -0.50
N ARG A 84 2.33 8.09 0.14
CA ARG A 84 1.64 9.19 -0.54
C ARG A 84 2.49 9.68 -1.72
N PHE A 85 1.83 9.93 -2.84
CA PHE A 85 2.47 10.59 -3.98
C PHE A 85 2.65 12.08 -3.66
N GLU A 86 3.90 12.54 -3.64
CA GLU A 86 4.27 13.95 -3.47
C GLU A 86 4.63 14.53 -4.84
N VAL A 87 4.10 15.72 -5.14
CA VAL A 87 4.33 16.47 -6.40
C VAL A 87 5.53 17.39 -6.27
#